data_AF-A0A850T9N9-F1
#
_entry.id   AF-A0A850T9N9-F1
#
_cell.length_a   1.000
_cell.length_b   1.000
_cell.length_c   1.000
_cell.angle_alpha   90.00
_cell.angle_beta   90.00
_cell.angle_gamma   90.00
#
_symmetry.space_group_name_H-M   'P 1'
#
loop_
_entity.id
_entity.type
_entity.pdbx_description
1 polymer ?
#
loop_
_entity_poly.entity_id
_entity_poly.type
_entity_poly.pdbx_seq_one_letter_code
_entity_poly.pdbx_strand_id
1 'polypeptide(L)'
;MNNIQNCLGLYLDAPMQSWGYQSRFDRRTSFSFPTKSGIIGMICAAMGVDRSSPNILQDLSILKMTMLMFQNNGRLTDFHTVGGGWDKKSNAGHIVKTAQDRVGSTVITRREYLQQSRYGVLIMGESLFLKKIADALYDPKWGIWLGRKSCIPATPVCQGIFSDEKAAINHLEKIAGNQVLRTMEEADCFEEGSDTLNDIPVHFGKRSYSPRRVRI
;
A
#
# COMPACT_ATOMS: atom_id res chain seq x y z
N MET A 1 -30.98 3.14 -12.74
CA MET A 1 -30.75 2.12 -11.69
C MET A 1 -29.84 2.76 -10.66
N ASN A 2 -30.29 2.96 -9.42
CA ASN A 2 -29.41 3.47 -8.37
C ASN A 2 -28.30 2.44 -8.17
N ASN A 3 -27.06 2.79 -8.55
CA ASN A 3 -25.90 1.94 -8.27
C ASN A 3 -25.78 1.86 -6.74
N ILE A 4 -26.15 0.71 -6.17
CA ILE A 4 -25.92 0.42 -4.76
C ILE A 4 -24.40 0.36 -4.59
N GLN A 5 -23.84 1.42 -4.04
CA GLN A 5 -22.43 1.46 -3.66
C GLN A 5 -22.26 0.68 -2.37
N ASN A 6 -21.38 -0.32 -2.41
CA ASN A 6 -20.99 -1.09 -1.24
C ASN A 6 -19.58 -0.66 -0.81
N CYS A 7 -19.17 -1.13 0.36
CA CYS A 7 -17.87 -0.87 0.94
C CYS A 7 -17.08 -2.17 1.08
N LEU A 8 -15.90 -2.27 0.47
CA LEU A 8 -14.95 -3.34 0.76
C LEU A 8 -14.07 -2.92 1.94
N GLY A 9 -14.09 -3.70 3.03
CA GLY A 9 -13.26 -3.48 4.20
C GLY A 9 -11.99 -4.31 4.17
N LEU A 10 -10.84 -3.66 4.32
CA LEU A 10 -9.52 -4.30 4.47
C LEU A 10 -8.95 -4.01 5.86
N TYR A 11 -8.30 -5.02 6.46
CA TYR A 11 -7.57 -4.89 7.71
C TYR A 11 -6.08 -5.15 7.48
N LEU A 12 -5.24 -4.18 7.85
CA LEU A 12 -3.82 -4.19 7.61
C LEU A 12 -3.07 -4.25 8.94
N ASP A 13 -2.73 -5.47 9.35
CA ASP A 13 -1.92 -5.76 10.53
C ASP A 13 -0.67 -6.55 10.14
N ALA A 14 0.49 -6.10 10.63
CA ALA A 14 1.77 -6.79 10.47
C ALA A 14 2.78 -6.26 11.50
N PRO A 15 3.82 -7.03 11.84
CA PRO A 15 4.91 -6.55 12.72
C PRO A 15 5.57 -5.28 12.18
N MET A 16 5.71 -5.19 10.86
CA MET A 16 6.23 -4.02 10.15
C MET A 16 5.41 -3.73 8.89
N GLN A 17 5.22 -2.45 8.58
CA GLN A 17 4.62 -1.98 7.33
C GLN A 17 5.49 -0.88 6.71
N SER A 18 5.35 -0.63 5.41
CA SER A 18 6.04 0.50 4.77
C SER A 18 5.29 1.03 3.55
N TRP A 19 4.71 2.20 3.68
CA TRP A 19 3.92 2.83 2.64
C TRP A 19 4.73 3.96 2.00
N GLY A 20 5.50 3.63 0.96
CA GLY A 20 6.48 4.55 0.38
C GLY A 20 5.85 5.87 -0.06
N TYR A 21 6.48 6.97 0.36
CA TYR A 21 6.07 8.34 0.01
C TYR A 21 7.31 9.17 -0.31
N GLN A 22 7.39 9.69 -1.54
CA GLN A 22 8.46 10.58 -2.00
C GLN A 22 9.91 10.11 -1.70
N SER A 23 10.18 8.81 -1.80
CA SER A 23 11.49 8.24 -1.49
C SER A 23 12.50 8.40 -2.65
N ARG A 24 13.44 9.35 -2.55
CA ARG A 24 14.55 9.50 -3.51
C ARG A 24 15.84 8.83 -2.99
N PHE A 25 16.54 8.13 -3.89
CA PHE A 25 17.88 7.55 -3.66
C PHE A 25 17.98 6.60 -2.45
N ASP A 26 18.94 6.83 -1.56
CA ASP A 26 19.33 5.86 -0.53
C ASP A 26 18.49 5.95 0.75
N ARG A 27 17.66 6.99 0.88
CA ARG A 27 16.67 7.13 1.96
C ARG A 27 15.29 6.78 1.44
N ARG A 28 14.71 5.74 2.01
CA ARG A 28 13.38 5.24 1.66
C ARG A 28 12.44 5.44 2.84
N THR A 29 11.77 6.58 2.85
CA THR A 29 10.78 7.00 3.85
C THR A 29 9.46 6.25 3.71
N SER A 30 8.69 6.20 4.80
CA SER A 30 7.32 5.67 4.81
C SER A 30 6.33 6.78 5.21
N PHE A 31 5.17 6.84 4.58
CA PHE A 31 4.06 7.63 5.07
C PHE A 31 3.50 7.03 6.36
N SER A 32 2.75 7.84 7.13
CA SER A 32 2.14 7.40 8.40
C SER A 32 0.83 6.64 8.22
N PHE A 33 0.31 6.62 6.99
CA PHE A 33 -0.88 5.87 6.58
C PHE A 33 -0.54 4.98 5.38
N PRO A 34 -1.35 3.95 5.11
CA PRO A 34 -1.37 3.30 3.81
C PRO A 34 -1.59 4.31 2.68
N THR A 35 -0.76 4.23 1.64
CA THR A 35 -0.92 5.05 0.44
C THR A 35 -1.87 4.38 -0.54
N LYS A 36 -2.63 5.17 -1.31
CA LYS A 36 -3.57 4.66 -2.32
C LYS A 36 -2.85 3.78 -3.34
N SER A 37 -1.68 4.22 -3.83
CA SER A 37 -0.81 3.42 -4.69
C SER A 37 -0.34 2.10 -4.07
N GLY A 38 -0.08 2.06 -2.76
CA GLY A 38 0.28 0.83 -2.05
C GLY A 38 -0.87 -0.17 -2.01
N ILE A 39 -2.08 0.30 -1.69
CA ILE A 39 -3.30 -0.53 -1.66
C ILE A 39 -3.66 -1.03 -3.06
N ILE A 40 -3.67 -0.15 -4.06
CA ILE A 40 -3.94 -0.52 -5.44
C ILE A 40 -2.87 -1.50 -5.96
N GLY A 41 -1.60 -1.28 -5.64
CA GLY A 41 -0.52 -2.20 -6.02
C GLY A 41 -0.69 -3.60 -5.41
N MET A 42 -1.15 -3.68 -4.16
CA MET A 42 -1.51 -4.94 -3.50
C MET A 42 -2.70 -5.63 -4.16
N ILE A 43 -3.76 -4.88 -4.50
CA ILE A 43 -4.93 -5.39 -5.23
C ILE A 43 -4.52 -5.91 -6.61
N CYS A 44 -3.73 -5.14 -7.37
CA CYS A 44 -3.19 -5.57 -8.66
C CYS A 44 -2.38 -6.87 -8.52
N ALA A 45 -1.58 -7.00 -7.47
CA ALA A 45 -0.82 -8.23 -7.23
C ALA A 45 -1.72 -9.44 -6.98
N ALA A 46 -2.75 -9.26 -6.15
CA ALA A 46 -3.75 -10.28 -5.87
C ALA A 46 -4.50 -10.71 -7.16
N MET A 47 -4.87 -9.74 -8.00
CA MET A 47 -5.53 -9.98 -9.29
C MET A 47 -4.60 -10.52 -10.40
N GLY A 48 -3.28 -10.54 -10.16
CA GLY A 48 -2.25 -10.93 -11.15
C GLY A 48 -2.10 -9.96 -12.32
N VAL A 49 -2.25 -8.66 -12.06
CA VAL A 49 -2.14 -7.58 -13.04
C VAL A 49 -0.69 -7.14 -13.19
N ASP A 50 -0.13 -7.25 -14.39
CA ASP A 50 1.24 -6.81 -14.66
C ASP A 50 1.41 -5.28 -14.55
N ARG A 51 2.64 -4.86 -14.21
CA ARG A 51 3.02 -3.45 -14.09
C ARG A 51 2.87 -2.64 -15.38
N SER A 52 2.77 -3.30 -16.54
CA SER A 52 2.55 -2.68 -17.84
C SER A 52 1.08 -2.59 -18.27
N SER A 53 0.13 -2.97 -17.43
CA SER A 53 -1.31 -2.98 -17.78
C SER A 53 -2.05 -1.73 -17.24
N PRO A 54 -2.24 -0.66 -18.04
CA PRO A 54 -2.80 0.60 -17.56
C PRO A 54 -4.33 0.60 -17.36
N ASN A 55 -5.09 -0.23 -18.08
CA ASN A 55 -6.55 -0.09 -18.13
C ASN A 55 -7.22 -0.37 -16.76
N ILE A 56 -6.93 -1.52 -16.15
CA ILE A 56 -7.45 -1.86 -14.82
C ILE A 56 -6.95 -0.90 -13.73
N LEU A 57 -5.79 -0.27 -13.95
CA LEU A 57 -5.25 0.70 -13.01
C LEU A 57 -6.08 1.98 -12.97
N GLN A 58 -6.67 2.39 -14.09
CA GLN A 58 -7.61 3.51 -14.13
C GLN A 58 -8.87 3.18 -13.35
N ASP A 59 -9.45 2.00 -13.57
CA ASP A 59 -10.66 1.53 -12.87
C ASP A 59 -10.46 1.43 -11.34
N LEU A 60 -9.28 0.99 -10.89
CA LEU A 60 -8.94 0.94 -9.46
C LEU A 60 -8.65 2.32 -8.87
N SER A 61 -8.05 3.22 -9.66
CA SER A 61 -7.65 4.56 -9.20
C SER A 61 -8.83 5.48 -8.94
N ILE A 62 -9.96 5.27 -9.62
CA ILE A 62 -11.18 6.06 -9.41
C ILE A 62 -11.96 5.66 -8.14
N LEU A 63 -11.67 4.50 -7.54
CA LEU A 63 -12.34 4.06 -6.33
C LEU A 63 -11.97 4.98 -5.16
N LYS A 64 -12.97 5.48 -4.43
CA LYS A 64 -12.76 6.31 -3.23
C LYS A 64 -12.24 5.42 -2.11
N MET A 65 -11.15 5.85 -1.47
CA MET A 65 -10.55 5.15 -0.35
C MET A 65 -10.53 5.99 0.93
N THR A 66 -10.95 5.39 2.03
CA THR A 66 -10.83 5.95 3.38
C THR A 66 -9.89 5.08 4.20
N MET A 67 -8.88 5.68 4.80
CA MET A 67 -7.89 5.00 5.63
C MET A 67 -8.19 5.24 7.11
N LEU A 68 -8.25 4.17 7.90
CA LEU A 68 -8.51 4.21 9.32
C LEU A 68 -7.23 3.82 10.06
N MET A 69 -6.83 4.57 11.07
CA MET A 69 -5.72 4.22 11.96
C MET A 69 -6.27 3.72 13.28
N PHE A 70 -5.98 2.47 13.64
CA PHE A 70 -6.37 1.89 14.93
C PHE A 70 -5.23 1.88 15.94
N GLN A 71 -3.99 1.75 15.46
CA GLN A 71 -2.80 1.69 16.30
C GLN A 71 -1.58 2.22 15.55
N ASN A 72 -0.71 2.96 16.24
CA ASN A 72 0.54 3.46 15.71
C ASN A 72 1.62 3.44 16.80
N ASN A 73 2.58 2.52 16.68
CA ASN A 73 3.63 2.32 17.70
C ASN A 73 4.99 2.92 17.28
N GLY A 74 5.00 3.80 16.29
CA GLY A 74 6.20 4.53 15.87
C GLY A 74 6.92 3.92 14.67
N ARG A 75 8.18 4.32 14.50
CA ARG A 75 8.94 4.12 13.27
C ARG A 75 10.31 3.50 13.56
N LEU A 76 10.69 2.54 12.73
CA LEU A 76 12.02 1.95 12.67
C LEU A 76 12.74 2.43 11.41
N THR A 77 14.02 2.76 11.52
CA THR A 77 14.90 2.92 10.35
C THR A 77 15.86 1.74 10.25
N ASP A 78 15.66 0.91 9.24
CA ASP A 78 16.51 -0.23 8.91
C ASP A 78 17.79 0.24 8.17
N PHE A 79 18.95 -0.12 8.69
CA PHE A 79 20.24 0.05 8.01
C PHE A 79 20.47 -1.12 7.07
N HIS A 80 20.23 -0.91 5.79
CA HIS A 80 20.10 -1.98 4.81
C HIS A 80 21.19 -1.91 3.74
N THR A 81 22.10 -2.88 3.77
CA THR A 81 23.22 -2.99 2.82
C THR A 81 22.95 -4.00 1.71
N VAL A 82 23.46 -3.74 0.50
CA VAL A 82 23.38 -4.66 -0.65
C VAL A 82 24.77 -4.81 -1.28
N GLY A 83 25.17 -6.04 -1.59
CA GLY A 83 26.38 -6.33 -2.37
C GLY A 83 27.70 -6.30 -1.62
N GLY A 84 27.70 -6.14 -0.29
CA GLY A 84 28.90 -6.24 0.54
C GLY A 84 29.28 -7.69 0.86
N GLY A 85 30.59 -7.95 1.03
CA GLY A 85 31.11 -9.23 1.53
C GLY A 85 31.17 -10.39 0.53
N TRP A 86 30.70 -10.19 -0.71
CA TRP A 86 30.70 -11.23 -1.74
C TRP A 86 32.01 -11.30 -2.52
N ASP A 87 32.46 -12.52 -2.84
CA ASP A 87 33.61 -12.72 -3.73
C ASP A 87 33.27 -12.31 -5.18
N LYS A 88 34.16 -11.53 -5.79
CA LYS A 88 33.92 -10.92 -7.11
C LYS A 88 33.90 -11.94 -8.25
N LYS A 89 34.60 -13.08 -8.11
CA LYS A 89 34.71 -14.08 -9.18
C LYS A 89 33.56 -15.07 -9.14
N SER A 90 33.22 -15.56 -7.96
CA SER A 90 32.20 -16.59 -7.76
C SER A 90 30.79 -16.05 -7.54
N ASN A 91 30.65 -14.81 -7.03
CA ASN A 91 29.37 -14.26 -6.58
C ASN A 91 29.02 -12.92 -7.26
N ALA A 92 29.44 -12.73 -8.51
CA ALA A 92 29.25 -11.47 -9.24
C ALA A 92 27.77 -11.03 -9.32
N GLY A 93 26.81 -11.96 -9.34
CA GLY A 93 25.37 -11.66 -9.37
C GLY A 93 24.82 -11.03 -8.08
N HIS A 94 25.54 -11.16 -6.95
CA HIS A 94 25.15 -10.56 -5.68
C HIS A 94 25.74 -9.16 -5.46
N ILE A 95 26.67 -8.73 -6.32
CA ILE A 95 27.37 -7.45 -6.21
C ILE A 95 26.66 -6.40 -7.07
N VAL A 96 26.44 -5.22 -6.48
CA VAL A 96 25.79 -4.11 -7.20
C VAL A 96 26.74 -3.58 -8.27
N LYS A 97 26.26 -3.45 -9.51
CA LYS A 97 27.02 -2.82 -10.59
C LYS A 97 26.86 -1.30 -10.58
N THR A 98 27.89 -0.59 -11.03
CA THR A 98 27.78 0.86 -11.29
C THR A 98 26.97 1.13 -12.55
N ALA A 99 26.61 2.39 -12.80
CA ALA A 99 25.94 2.80 -14.03
C ALA A 99 26.76 2.52 -15.31
N GLN A 100 28.07 2.33 -15.19
CA GLN A 100 28.98 1.95 -16.29
C GLN A 100 29.25 0.43 -16.32
N ASP A 101 28.38 -0.39 -15.74
CA ASP A 101 28.47 -1.86 -15.70
C ASP A 101 29.73 -2.43 -15.02
N ARG A 102 30.39 -1.63 -14.17
CA ARG A 102 31.56 -2.06 -13.39
C ARG A 102 31.14 -2.67 -12.06
N VAL A 103 32.00 -3.51 -11.48
CA VAL A 103 31.83 -4.02 -10.11
C VAL A 103 31.79 -2.84 -9.15
N GLY A 104 30.64 -2.61 -8.53
CA GLY A 104 30.44 -1.54 -7.55
C GLY A 104 30.87 -1.93 -6.14
N SER A 105 30.72 -0.97 -5.23
CA SER A 105 30.90 -1.17 -3.79
C SER A 105 29.57 -1.52 -3.11
N THR A 106 29.63 -1.86 -1.83
CA THR A 106 28.44 -2.04 -0.99
C THR A 106 27.55 -0.80 -1.05
N VAL A 107 26.30 -1.00 -1.46
CA VAL A 107 25.29 0.07 -1.43
C VAL A 107 24.60 0.06 -0.09
N ILE A 108 24.54 1.24 0.55
CA ILE A 108 23.90 1.43 1.84
C ILE A 108 22.60 2.19 1.61
N THR A 109 21.49 1.63 2.08
CA THR A 109 20.20 2.30 2.12
C THR A 109 19.66 2.38 3.54
N ARG A 110 18.87 3.39 3.84
CA ARG A 110 18.13 3.53 5.11
C ARG A 110 16.65 3.50 4.81
N ARG A 111 15.94 2.51 5.36
CA ARG A 111 14.55 2.21 5.00
C ARG A 111 13.66 2.34 6.22
N GLU A 112 12.68 3.23 6.15
CA GLU A 112 11.73 3.41 7.23
C GLU A 112 10.61 2.38 7.18
N TYR A 113 10.21 1.89 8.35
CA TYR A 113 9.06 1.02 8.57
C TYR A 113 8.21 1.57 9.71
N LEU A 114 6.91 1.32 9.63
CA LEU A 114 5.95 1.51 10.72
C LEU A 114 5.91 0.22 11.54
N GLN A 115 6.04 0.31 12.85
CA GLN A 115 6.09 -0.85 13.74
C GLN A 115 4.74 -1.11 14.37
N GLN A 116 4.27 -2.36 14.31
CA GLN A 116 3.06 -2.82 15.00
C GLN A 116 1.84 -1.88 14.82
N SER A 117 1.77 -1.22 13.66
CA SER A 117 0.66 -0.35 13.33
C SER A 117 -0.48 -1.17 12.73
N ARG A 118 -1.71 -0.78 13.03
CA ARG A 118 -2.93 -1.43 12.54
C ARG A 118 -3.78 -0.41 11.81
N TYR A 119 -4.14 -0.72 10.57
CA TYR A 119 -4.95 0.15 9.74
C TYR A 119 -6.17 -0.58 9.19
N GLY A 120 -7.22 0.18 8.95
CA GLY A 120 -8.36 -0.21 8.11
C GLY A 120 -8.29 0.53 6.79
N VAL A 121 -8.79 -0.09 5.72
CA VAL A 121 -9.03 0.60 4.44
C VAL A 121 -10.44 0.29 3.98
N LEU A 122 -11.20 1.34 3.70
CA LEU A 122 -12.53 1.25 3.11
C LEU A 122 -12.40 1.61 1.63
N ILE A 123 -12.94 0.77 0.76
CA ILE A 123 -12.96 1.02 -0.68
C ILE A 123 -14.41 1.02 -1.15
N MET A 124 -14.88 2.18 -1.60
CA MET A 124 -16.24 2.37 -2.09
C MET A 124 -16.31 2.11 -3.58
N GLY A 125 -17.31 1.34 -4.01
CA GLY A 125 -17.44 0.97 -5.41
C GLY A 125 -18.69 0.15 -5.74
N GLU A 126 -18.78 -0.22 -7.00
CA GLU A 126 -19.82 -1.09 -7.53
C GLU A 126 -19.65 -2.53 -7.01
N SER A 127 -20.75 -3.17 -6.62
CA SER A 127 -20.75 -4.43 -5.86
C SER A 127 -20.03 -5.57 -6.58
N LEU A 128 -20.24 -5.74 -7.89
CA LEU A 128 -19.60 -6.80 -8.66
C LEU A 128 -18.10 -6.55 -8.80
N PHE A 129 -17.69 -5.30 -8.99
CA PHE A 129 -16.27 -4.96 -9.05
C PHE A 129 -15.57 -5.18 -7.70
N LEU A 130 -16.17 -4.74 -6.60
CA LEU A 130 -15.64 -5.01 -5.26
C LEU A 130 -15.56 -6.50 -4.96
N LYS A 131 -16.53 -7.30 -5.44
CA LYS A 131 -16.49 -8.77 -5.31
C LYS A 131 -15.30 -9.38 -6.02
N LYS A 132 -15.00 -8.94 -7.25
CA LYS A 132 -13.79 -9.39 -7.98
C LYS A 132 -12.50 -9.06 -7.22
N ILE A 133 -12.42 -7.89 -6.59
CA ILE A 133 -11.27 -7.49 -5.77
C ILE A 133 -11.18 -8.38 -4.52
N ALA A 134 -12.30 -8.59 -3.83
CA ALA A 134 -12.35 -9.41 -2.61
C ALA A 134 -11.95 -10.86 -2.88
N ASP A 135 -12.46 -11.46 -3.96
CA ASP A 135 -12.12 -12.84 -4.34
C ASP A 135 -10.63 -12.98 -4.68
N ALA A 136 -10.05 -12.00 -5.39
CA ALA A 136 -8.62 -11.98 -5.65
C ALA A 136 -7.78 -11.82 -4.38
N LEU A 137 -8.21 -11.00 -3.42
CA LEU A 137 -7.51 -10.83 -2.15
C LEU A 137 -7.61 -12.08 -1.25
N TYR A 138 -8.66 -12.88 -1.41
CA TYR A 138 -8.83 -14.16 -0.71
C TYR A 138 -7.92 -15.25 -1.29
N ASP A 139 -7.82 -15.35 -2.62
CA ASP A 139 -6.94 -16.29 -3.32
C ASP A 139 -5.99 -15.56 -4.30
N PRO A 140 -4.90 -14.96 -3.78
CA PRO A 140 -4.08 -14.05 -4.56
C PRO A 140 -3.15 -14.77 -5.54
N LYS A 141 -3.15 -14.33 -6.80
CA LYS A 141 -2.25 -14.88 -7.84
C LYS A 141 -0.77 -14.64 -7.54
N TRP A 142 -0.44 -13.50 -6.95
CA TRP A 142 0.89 -13.20 -6.44
C TRP A 142 0.83 -12.82 -4.97
N GLY A 143 1.93 -13.05 -4.25
CA GLY A 143 2.02 -12.71 -2.83
C GLY A 143 1.64 -11.25 -2.54
N ILE A 144 0.84 -11.05 -1.51
CA ILE A 144 0.42 -9.74 -1.01
C ILE A 144 1.30 -9.32 0.16
N TRP A 145 1.65 -8.03 0.20
CA TRP A 145 2.52 -7.47 1.24
C TRP A 145 2.07 -6.06 1.62
N LEU A 146 2.33 -5.67 2.86
CA LEU A 146 2.02 -4.32 3.36
C LEU A 146 3.15 -3.34 2.98
N GLY A 147 3.20 -3.07 1.67
CA GLY A 147 4.13 -2.17 1.03
C GLY A 147 5.39 -2.86 0.49
N ARG A 148 6.30 -3.32 1.35
CA ARG A 148 7.52 -4.05 0.93
C ARG A 148 7.33 -5.55 1.08
N LYS A 149 8.01 -6.36 0.26
CA LYS A 149 7.95 -7.84 0.31
C LYS A 149 8.30 -8.45 1.68
N SER A 150 9.07 -7.75 2.49
CA SER A 150 9.43 -8.14 3.86
C SER A 150 8.31 -7.89 4.89
N CYS A 151 7.25 -7.15 4.51
CA CYS A 151 6.13 -6.79 5.38
C CYS A 151 4.96 -7.75 5.13
N ILE A 152 5.03 -8.94 5.71
CA ILE A 152 4.02 -9.99 5.54
C ILE A 152 2.80 -9.67 6.43
N PRO A 153 1.56 -9.68 5.90
CA PRO A 153 0.36 -9.54 6.71
C PRO A 153 0.30 -10.61 7.82
N ALA A 154 -0.01 -10.21 9.04
CA ALA A 154 -0.18 -11.12 10.18
C ALA A 154 -1.60 -11.74 10.23
N THR A 155 -2.54 -11.15 9.52
CA THR A 155 -3.95 -11.55 9.47
C THR A 155 -4.46 -11.48 8.02
N PRO A 156 -5.57 -12.16 7.68
CA PRO A 156 -6.21 -12.00 6.38
C PRO A 156 -6.51 -10.53 6.09
N VAL A 157 -6.15 -10.06 4.89
CA VAL A 157 -6.30 -8.63 4.55
C VAL A 157 -7.75 -8.28 4.24
N CYS A 158 -8.46 -9.11 3.48
CA CYS A 158 -9.85 -8.85 3.10
C CYS A 158 -10.80 -9.28 4.24
N GLN A 159 -11.62 -8.35 4.74
CA GLN A 159 -12.59 -8.59 5.80
C GLN A 159 -14.05 -8.68 5.30
N GLY A 160 -14.26 -8.40 4.02
CA GLY A 160 -15.55 -8.60 3.35
C GLY A 160 -16.13 -7.32 2.76
N ILE A 161 -17.32 -7.47 2.21
CA ILE A 161 -18.09 -6.38 1.59
C ILE A 161 -19.28 -6.07 2.48
N PHE A 162 -19.50 -4.79 2.73
CA PHE A 162 -20.48 -4.25 3.64
C PHE A 162 -21.44 -3.32 2.89
N SER A 163 -22.63 -3.12 3.46
CA SER A 163 -23.66 -2.23 2.89
C SER A 163 -23.22 -0.78 2.80
N ASP A 164 -22.37 -0.34 3.73
CA ASP A 164 -21.93 1.03 3.88
C ASP A 164 -20.62 1.10 4.70
N GLU A 165 -20.01 2.27 4.73
CA GLU A 165 -18.77 2.51 5.49
C GLU A 165 -18.94 2.29 7.00
N LYS A 166 -20.10 2.64 7.56
CA LYS A 166 -20.35 2.50 9.01
C LYS A 166 -20.34 1.05 9.43
N ALA A 167 -20.97 0.17 8.65
CA ALA A 167 -20.95 -1.27 8.87
C ALA A 167 -19.53 -1.83 8.77
N ALA A 168 -18.73 -1.38 7.80
CA ALA A 168 -17.33 -1.77 7.64
C ALA A 168 -16.46 -1.29 8.82
N ILE A 169 -16.59 -0.02 9.24
CA ILE A 169 -15.87 0.55 10.39
C ILE A 169 -16.16 -0.26 11.66
N ASN A 170 -17.44 -0.49 11.97
CA ASN A 170 -17.86 -1.26 13.14
C ASN A 170 -17.25 -2.67 13.15
N HIS A 171 -17.11 -3.30 11.98
CA HIS A 171 -16.48 -4.60 11.87
C HIS A 171 -14.96 -4.52 12.10
N LEU A 172 -14.30 -3.56 11.47
CA LEU A 172 -12.85 -3.36 11.58
C LEU A 172 -12.43 -2.97 13.01
N GLU A 173 -13.21 -2.16 13.72
CA GLU A 173 -12.96 -1.83 15.13
C GLU A 173 -13.01 -3.06 16.04
N LYS A 174 -13.96 -3.97 15.80
CA LYS A 174 -14.05 -5.24 16.54
C LYS A 174 -12.82 -6.10 16.34
N ILE A 175 -12.34 -6.23 15.10
CA ILE A 175 -11.13 -7.00 14.78
C ILE A 175 -9.87 -6.31 15.32
N ALA A 176 -9.80 -4.99 15.20
CA ALA A 176 -8.67 -4.22 15.69
C ALA A 176 -8.54 -4.23 17.22
N GLY A 177 -9.66 -4.47 17.92
CA GLY A 177 -9.77 -4.37 19.37
C GLY A 177 -9.68 -2.93 19.89
N ASN A 178 -9.76 -1.94 19.00
CA ASN A 178 -9.60 -0.51 19.30
C ASN A 178 -10.54 0.29 18.39
N GLN A 179 -10.95 1.46 18.87
CA GLN A 179 -11.68 2.46 18.07
C GLN A 179 -10.74 3.15 17.06
N VAL A 180 -11.31 3.75 16.02
CA VAL A 180 -10.52 4.56 15.07
C VAL A 180 -9.89 5.76 15.79
N LEU A 181 -8.56 5.87 15.74
CA LEU A 181 -7.79 6.99 16.31
C LEU A 181 -7.72 8.19 15.36
N ARG A 182 -7.65 7.91 14.06
CA ARG A 182 -7.54 8.92 13.00
C ARG A 182 -8.05 8.36 11.69
N THR A 183 -8.74 9.20 10.93
CA THR A 183 -9.26 8.88 9.61
C THR A 183 -8.53 9.73 8.58
N MET A 184 -8.19 9.17 7.43
CA MET A 184 -7.74 9.94 6.26
C MET A 184 -8.68 9.64 5.11
N GLU A 185 -9.38 10.67 4.65
CA GLU A 185 -10.39 10.59 3.59
C GLU A 185 -9.90 11.29 2.33
N GLU A 186 -10.37 10.82 1.17
CA GLU A 186 -10.26 11.58 -0.07
C GLU A 186 -11.25 12.75 -0.05
N ALA A 187 -10.75 13.95 -0.34
CA ALA A 187 -11.58 15.14 -0.49
C ALA A 187 -12.20 15.18 -1.89
N ASP A 188 -13.50 15.50 -1.97
CA ASP A 188 -14.24 15.52 -3.24
C ASP A 188 -13.94 16.80 -4.05
N CYS A 189 -13.58 17.90 -3.37
CA CYS A 189 -13.14 19.15 -3.98
C CYS A 189 -11.84 19.67 -3.34
N PHE A 190 -11.25 20.70 -3.95
CA PHE A 190 -9.95 21.21 -3.55
C PHE A 190 -9.99 21.87 -2.15
N GLU A 191 -11.06 22.60 -1.87
CA GLU A 191 -11.31 23.39 -0.67
C GLU A 191 -11.50 22.53 0.59
N GLU A 192 -11.99 21.30 0.42
CA GLU A 192 -12.20 20.34 1.50
C GLU A 192 -10.95 19.55 1.89
N GLY A 193 -9.89 19.61 1.09
CA GLY A 193 -8.62 18.93 1.39
C GLY A 193 -7.75 19.75 2.33
N SER A 194 -7.08 19.08 3.28
CA SER A 194 -6.04 19.70 4.11
C SER A 194 -4.63 19.45 3.56
N ASP A 195 -4.43 18.40 2.77
CA ASP A 195 -3.11 18.01 2.24
C ASP A 195 -3.21 17.41 0.81
N THR A 196 -2.08 17.37 0.10
CA THR A 196 -1.96 16.76 -1.23
C THR A 196 -0.96 15.61 -1.20
N LEU A 197 -1.41 14.41 -1.55
CA LEU A 197 -0.56 13.23 -1.68
C LEU A 197 -0.38 12.87 -3.15
N ASN A 198 0.86 12.65 -3.59
CA ASN A 198 1.16 12.17 -4.95
C ASN A 198 1.18 10.64 -5.00
N ASP A 199 0.03 10.02 -4.76
CA ASP A 199 -0.09 8.56 -4.56
C ASP A 199 -1.23 7.90 -5.35
N ILE A 200 -1.91 8.58 -6.29
CA ILE A 200 -2.75 7.89 -7.28
C ILE A 200 -1.83 7.26 -8.34
N PRO A 201 -1.85 5.93 -8.54
CA PRO A 201 -0.96 5.30 -9.50
C PRO A 201 -1.43 5.52 -10.94
N VAL A 202 -0.59 6.16 -11.76
CA VAL A 202 -0.86 6.33 -13.21
C VAL A 202 -0.24 5.18 -14.00
N HIS A 203 0.96 4.73 -13.62
CA HIS A 203 1.63 3.59 -14.26
C HIS A 203 2.72 3.01 -13.35
N PHE A 204 2.60 1.76 -12.93
CA PHE A 204 3.58 1.13 -12.02
C PHE A 204 4.94 0.84 -12.68
N GLY A 205 4.97 0.39 -13.94
CA GLY A 205 6.22 0.20 -14.69
C GLY A 205 7.06 1.48 -14.84
N LYS A 206 6.42 2.62 -15.17
CA LYS A 206 7.07 3.93 -15.29
C LYS A 206 7.24 4.67 -13.95
N ARG A 207 6.65 4.15 -12.87
CA ARG A 207 6.61 4.76 -11.53
C ARG A 207 6.06 6.19 -11.56
N SER A 208 4.98 6.40 -12.32
CA SER A 208 4.29 7.69 -12.39
C SER A 208 3.04 7.69 -11.52
N TYR A 209 2.84 8.78 -10.80
CA TYR A 209 1.73 8.99 -9.88
C TYR A 209 1.14 10.38 -10.10
N SER A 210 -0.14 10.55 -9.79
CA SER A 210 -0.85 11.82 -9.81
C SER A 210 -1.28 12.24 -8.39
N PRO A 211 -1.44 13.54 -8.15
CA PRO A 211 -1.88 14.05 -6.85
C PRO A 211 -3.35 13.72 -6.57
N ARG A 212 -3.67 13.53 -5.28
CA ARG A 212 -5.02 13.60 -4.73
C ARG A 212 -5.06 14.48 -3.50
N ARG A 213 -6.23 15.06 -3.24
CA ARG A 213 -6.49 15.84 -2.02
C ARG A 213 -7.03 14.92 -0.93
N VAL A 214 -6.50 15.09 0.27
CA VAL A 214 -6.93 14.32 1.44
C VAL A 214 -7.25 15.25 2.60
N ARG A 215 -8.12 14.79 3.49
CA ARG A 215 -8.36 15.38 4.80
C ARG A 215 -8.12 14.35 5.90
N ILE A 216 -7.56 14.80 7.02
CA ILE A 216 -7.15 13.98 8.16
C ILE A 216 -7.81 14.49 9.43
#